data_AF-A0A0F0GD16-F1
#
_entry.id   AF-A0A0F0GD16-F1
#
_cell.length_a   1.000
_cell.length_b   1.000
_cell.length_c   1.000
_cell.angle_alpha   90.00
_cell.angle_beta   90.00
_cell.angle_gamma   90.00
#
_symmetry.space_group_name_H-M   'P 1'
#
loop_
_entity.id
_entity.type
_entity.pdbx_description
1 polymer ?
#
loop_
_entity_poly.entity_id
_entity_poly.type
_entity_poly.pdbx_seq_one_letter_code
_entity_poly.pdbx_strand_id
1 'polypeptide(L)'
;TLRSGDARRATRHYSGELLPRSDAPVVREERADLAAAVRRGVLERGDVDSLLSFADSGEDAEVLERLHLLLPATDPRHALVSSRLRRALE
;
A
#
# COMPACT_ATOMS: atom_id res chain seq x y z
N THR A 1 -13.33 -27.43 -14.64
CA THR A 1 -13.91 -27.22 -13.29
C THR A 1 -13.11 -28.02 -12.29
N LEU A 2 -12.15 -27.39 -11.61
CA LEU A 2 -11.28 -28.09 -10.66
C LEU A 2 -11.93 -28.14 -9.27
N ARG A 3 -11.98 -29.37 -8.76
CA ARG A 3 -12.64 -29.81 -7.53
C ARG A 3 -12.05 -29.16 -6.29
N SER A 4 -12.96 -28.81 -5.39
CA SER A 4 -12.73 -28.49 -3.99
C SER A 4 -11.91 -29.55 -3.27
N GLY A 5 -10.95 -29.12 -2.47
CA GLY A 5 -10.45 -29.93 -1.35
C GLY A 5 -8.96 -29.84 -1.09
N ASP A 6 -8.43 -28.66 -0.73
CA ASP A 6 -7.32 -28.63 0.24
C ASP A 6 -7.07 -27.28 0.96
N ALA A 7 -8.11 -26.46 1.13
CA ALA A 7 -7.99 -25.17 1.81
C ALA A 7 -7.81 -25.25 3.35
N ARG A 8 -7.82 -26.45 3.94
CA ARG A 8 -7.81 -26.63 5.41
C ARG A 8 -6.56 -27.31 5.98
N ARG A 9 -5.56 -27.64 5.15
CA ARG A 9 -4.28 -28.20 5.62
C ARG A 9 -3.06 -27.28 5.49
N ALA A 10 -3.19 -26.15 4.79
CA ALA A 10 -2.04 -25.26 4.52
C ALA A 10 -1.72 -24.24 5.64
N THR A 11 -2.54 -24.09 6.69
CA THR A 11 -2.45 -22.92 7.60
C THR A 11 -1.73 -23.14 8.94
N ARG A 12 -0.90 -24.18 9.11
CA ARG A 12 -0.15 -24.38 10.37
C ARG A 12 1.36 -24.08 10.34
N HIS A 13 1.89 -23.57 9.24
CA HIS A 13 3.31 -23.12 9.18
C HIS A 13 3.54 -21.78 8.48
N TYR A 14 2.52 -21.01 8.11
CA TYR A 14 2.71 -19.71 7.44
C TYR A 14 2.96 -18.57 8.45
N SER A 15 4.15 -18.57 9.03
CA SER A 15 4.76 -17.44 9.73
C SER A 15 6.01 -17.03 8.96
N GLY A 16 5.91 -15.93 8.20
CA GLY A 16 7.04 -15.32 7.51
C GLY A 16 7.02 -15.55 6.01
N GLU A 17 6.86 -14.45 5.27
CA GLU A 17 7.15 -14.28 3.85
C GLU A 17 6.40 -15.21 2.88
N LEU A 18 5.25 -14.74 2.40
CA LEU A 18 4.72 -15.19 1.11
C LEU A 18 5.68 -14.73 0.00
N LEU A 19 6.64 -15.61 -0.29
CA LEU A 19 7.48 -15.72 -1.49
C LEU A 19 8.33 -14.48 -1.83
N PRO A 20 9.64 -14.50 -1.55
CA PRO A 20 10.54 -13.40 -1.92
C PRO A 20 10.58 -13.05 -3.42
N ARG A 21 10.22 -13.95 -4.35
CA ARG A 21 10.36 -13.70 -5.80
C ARG A 21 9.46 -14.58 -6.68
N SER A 22 8.14 -14.40 -6.64
CA SER A 22 7.28 -14.96 -7.70
C SER A 22 7.21 -13.98 -8.87
N ASP A 23 8.09 -14.16 -9.86
CA ASP A 23 8.11 -13.43 -11.15
C ASP A 23 7.07 -13.97 -12.16
N ALA A 24 6.05 -14.68 -11.68
CA ALA A 24 4.97 -15.15 -12.55
C ALA A 24 4.15 -13.94 -13.04
N PRO A 25 4.02 -13.70 -14.35
CA PRO A 25 3.36 -12.51 -14.90
C PRO A 25 1.94 -12.29 -14.35
N VAL A 26 1.17 -13.36 -14.17
CA VAL A 26 -0.18 -13.33 -13.60
C VAL A 26 -0.20 -12.82 -12.16
N VAL A 27 0.80 -13.17 -11.35
CA VAL A 27 0.89 -12.70 -9.95
C VAL A 27 1.26 -11.22 -9.88
N ARG A 28 1.96 -10.70 -10.89
CA ARG A 28 2.29 -9.27 -11.00
C ARG A 28 1.08 -8.43 -11.38
N GLU A 29 0.26 -8.89 -12.33
CA GLU A 29 -0.97 -8.21 -12.74
C GLU A 29 -1.97 -8.14 -11.60
N GLU A 30 -2.25 -9.28 -10.94
CA GLU A 30 -3.14 -9.32 -9.78
C GLU A 30 -2.63 -8.43 -8.62
N ARG A 31 -1.31 -8.32 -8.44
CA ARG A 31 -0.71 -7.41 -7.44
C ARG A 31 -0.86 -5.94 -7.81
N ALA A 32 -0.71 -5.58 -9.09
CA ALA A 32 -0.91 -4.23 -9.56
C ALA A 32 -2.37 -3.80 -9.41
N ASP A 33 -3.30 -4.68 -9.76
CA ASP A 33 -4.74 -4.43 -9.61
C ASP A 33 -5.16 -4.30 -8.15
N LEU A 34 -4.62 -5.16 -7.28
CA LEU A 34 -4.81 -5.04 -5.84
C LEU A 34 -4.23 -3.73 -5.29
N ALA A 35 -3.01 -3.37 -5.68
CA ALA A 35 -2.38 -2.11 -5.25
C ALA A 35 -3.21 -0.89 -5.70
N ALA A 36 -3.72 -0.90 -6.92
CA ALA A 36 -4.61 0.14 -7.44
C ALA A 36 -5.94 0.20 -6.70
N ALA A 37 -6.54 -0.95 -6.35
CA ALA A 37 -7.76 -1.01 -5.55
C ALA A 37 -7.55 -0.46 -4.12
N VAL A 38 -6.46 -0.85 -3.46
CA VAL A 38 -6.09 -0.34 -2.13
C VAL A 38 -5.83 1.16 -2.18
N ARG A 39 -5.06 1.63 -3.16
CA ARG A 39 -4.79 3.06 -3.40
C ARG A 39 -6.09 3.86 -3.50
N ARG A 40 -7.03 3.41 -4.34
CA ARG A 40 -8.35 4.05 -4.48
C ARG A 40 -9.10 4.09 -3.16
N GLY A 41 -9.20 2.97 -2.45
CA GLY A 41 -9.92 2.92 -1.17
C GLY A 41 -9.32 3.83 -0.10
N VAL A 42 -8.00 3.97 -0.05
CA VAL A 42 -7.31 4.87 0.88
C VAL A 42 -7.59 6.34 0.53
N LEU A 43 -7.50 6.71 -0.76
CA LEU A 43 -7.80 8.07 -1.22
C LEU A 43 -9.27 8.45 -1.04
N GLU A 44 -10.20 7.52 -1.26
CA GLU A 44 -11.64 7.72 -1.05
C GLU A 44 -12.00 7.94 0.43
N ARG A 45 -11.40 7.16 1.34
CA ARG A 45 -11.61 7.36 2.79
C ARG A 45 -10.98 8.66 3.28
N GLY A 46 -9.76 8.95 2.81
CA GLY A 46 -9.06 10.20 3.07
C GLY A 46 -8.70 10.46 4.53
N ASP A 47 -8.74 9.46 5.41
CA ASP A 47 -8.27 9.61 6.79
C ASP A 47 -6.74 9.54 6.88
N VAL A 48 -6.18 10.32 7.80
CA VAL A 48 -4.72 10.53 7.92
C VAL A 48 -3.98 9.22 8.21
N ASP A 49 -4.54 8.35 9.05
CA ASP A 49 -3.87 7.11 9.46
C ASP A 49 -3.78 6.11 8.30
N SER A 50 -4.86 5.94 7.53
CA SER A 50 -4.86 5.09 6.33
C SER A 50 -3.91 5.60 5.26
N LEU A 51 -3.87 6.92 5.05
CA LEU A 51 -2.95 7.55 4.10
C LEU A 51 -1.48 7.39 4.54
N LEU A 52 -1.17 7.56 5.82
CA LEU A 52 0.18 7.34 6.36
C LEU A 52 0.61 5.88 6.20
N SER A 53 -0.27 4.94 6.57
CA SER A 53 0.02 3.50 6.44
C SER A 53 0.27 3.10 4.98
N PHE A 54 -0.45 3.70 4.03
CA PHE A 54 -0.21 3.45 2.61
C PHE A 54 1.12 4.06 2.15
N ALA A 55 1.42 5.30 2.56
CA ALA A 55 2.67 5.98 2.24
C ALA A 55 3.92 5.29 2.82
N ASP A 56 3.80 4.47 3.86
CA ASP A 56 4.93 3.66 4.35
C ASP A 56 5.32 2.52 3.39
N SER A 57 4.41 2.11 2.50
CA SER A 57 4.66 1.06 1.51
C SER A 57 5.32 1.56 0.22
N GLY A 58 5.36 2.87 -0.03
CA GLY A 58 5.94 3.47 -1.23
C GLY A 58 5.76 4.99 -1.33
N GLU A 59 6.43 5.61 -2.31
CA GLU A 59 6.31 7.06 -2.58
C GLU A 59 5.21 7.32 -3.62
N ASP A 60 3.95 7.35 -3.19
CA ASP A 60 2.80 7.74 -4.02
C ASP A 60 2.53 9.25 -3.89
N ALA A 61 2.77 10.01 -4.97
CA ALA A 61 2.68 11.46 -4.96
C ALA A 61 1.28 11.98 -4.55
N GLU A 62 0.20 11.37 -5.04
CA GLU A 62 -1.17 11.81 -4.75
C GLU A 62 -1.52 11.60 -3.26
N VAL A 63 -1.07 10.49 -2.69
CA VAL A 63 -1.23 10.21 -1.24
C VAL A 63 -0.42 11.20 -0.41
N LEU A 64 0.82 11.50 -0.83
CA LEU A 64 1.69 12.46 -0.15
C LEU A 64 1.13 13.89 -0.22
N GLU A 65 0.54 14.30 -1.35
CA GLU A 65 -0.18 15.58 -1.50
C GLU A 65 -1.37 15.64 -0.54
N ARG A 66 -2.17 14.58 -0.49
CA ARG A 66 -3.34 14.53 0.40
C ARG A 66 -2.95 14.65 1.86
N LEU A 67 -1.89 13.94 2.29
CA LEU A 67 -1.32 14.05 3.63
C LEU A 67 -0.79 15.45 3.93
N HIS A 68 -0.12 16.09 2.97
CA HIS A 68 0.39 17.44 3.14
C HIS A 68 -0.74 18.46 3.39
N LEU A 69 -1.88 18.29 2.73
CA LEU A 69 -3.06 19.14 2.93
C LEU A 69 -3.81 18.88 4.24
N LEU A 70 -3.76 17.65 4.75
CA LEU A 70 -4.51 17.24 5.96
C LEU A 70 -3.73 17.45 7.26
N LEU A 71 -2.40 17.30 7.22
CA LEU A 71 -1.57 17.47 8.40
C LEU A 71 -1.35 18.96 8.68
N PRO A 72 -1.56 19.44 9.91
CA PRO A 72 -1.19 20.80 10.26
C PRO A 72 0.33 20.95 10.26
N ALA A 73 0.83 22.16 9.97
CA ALA A 73 2.27 22.44 9.94
C ALA A 73 2.99 22.19 11.28
N THR A 74 2.25 22.16 12.40
CA THR A 74 2.75 21.83 13.74
C THR A 74 2.90 20.32 13.98
N ASP A 75 2.31 19.48 13.13
CA ASP A 75 2.47 18.03 13.21
C ASP A 75 3.89 17.64 12.76
N PRO A 76 4.68 16.92 13.56
CA PRO A 76 6.04 16.53 13.19
C PRO A 76 6.10 15.71 11.90
N ARG A 77 5.03 14.99 11.55
CA ARG A 77 4.94 14.20 10.31
C ARG A 77 4.83 15.08 9.07
N HIS A 78 4.36 16.33 9.20
CA HIS A 78 4.19 17.25 8.07
C HIS A 78 5.52 17.53 7.35
N ALA A 79 6.62 17.72 8.09
CA ALA A 79 7.94 17.96 7.51
C ALA A 79 8.45 16.76 6.71
N LEU A 80 8.23 15.54 7.23
CA LEU A 80 8.59 14.30 6.54
C LEU A 80 7.78 14.12 5.24
N VAL A 81 6.46 14.27 5.32
CA VAL A 81 5.56 14.18 4.15
C VAL A 81 5.96 15.21 3.08
N SER A 82 6.21 16.46 3.48
CA SER A 82 6.64 17.52 2.56
C SER A 82 7.95 17.17 1.84
N SER A 83 8.92 16.59 2.56
CA SER A 83 10.19 16.20 1.96
C SER A 83 10.06 15.02 1.01
N ARG A 84 9.18 14.04 1.32
CA ARG A 84 8.91 12.90 0.45
C ARG A 84 8.13 13.32 -0.79
N LEU A 85 7.16 14.22 -0.64
CA LEU A 85 6.40 14.78 -1.76
C LEU A 85 7.33 15.50 -2.74
N ARG A 86 8.22 16.37 -2.25
CA ARG A 86 9.19 17.06 -3.11
C ARG A 86 10.01 16.07 -3.93
N ARG A 87 10.53 15.01 -3.29
CA ARG A 87 11.31 13.96 -3.98
C ARG A 87 10.48 13.17 -5.00
N ALA A 88 9.18 12.98 -4.76
CA ALA A 88 8.30 12.27 -5.68
C ALA A 88 7.91 13.09 -6.93
N LEU A 89 8.12 14.42 -6.89
CA LEU A 89 7.81 15.35 -7.98
C LEU A 89 9.05 15.75 -8.82
N GLU A 90 10.25 15.37 -8.37
CA GLU A 90 11.53 15.55 -9.09
C GLU A 90 11.73 14.46 -10.15
#